data_AF-A0A9X9X1B4-F1
#
_entry.id   AF-A0A9X9X1B4-F1
#
_cell.length_a   1.000
_cell.length_b   1.000
_cell.length_c   1.000
_cell.angle_alpha   90.00
_cell.angle_beta   90.00
_cell.angle_gamma   90.00
#
_symmetry.space_group_name_H-M   'P 1'
#
loop_
_entity.id
_entity.type
_entity.pdbx_description
1 polymer ?
#
loop_
_entity_poly.entity_id
_entity_poly.type
_entity_poly.pdbx_seq_one_letter_code
_entity_poly.pdbx_strand_id
1 'polypeptide(L)'
;MTHSESTPPRWDGQRLIFDLNLEGGGSIRCAISRLALLDISGGGSFRTSDLLARFMRARPVIEAAARAKLRERNGPPLGILHIWEDDILEPPPASSPRAMRASSNRG
;
A
#
# COMPACT_ATOMS: atom_id res chain seq x y z
N MET A 1 -2.40 -13.46 24.57
CA MET A 1 -1.83 -12.64 23.48
C MET A 1 -1.87 -13.49 22.22
N THR A 2 -2.94 -13.39 21.44
CA THR A 2 -3.08 -14.16 20.19
C THR A 2 -2.21 -13.50 19.13
N HIS A 3 -1.03 -14.08 18.89
CA HIS A 3 -0.23 -13.76 17.73
C HIS A 3 -1.10 -14.07 16.51
N SER A 4 -1.56 -13.03 15.81
CA SER A 4 -2.18 -13.21 14.50
C SER A 4 -1.10 -13.77 13.59
N GLU A 5 -1.12 -15.08 13.36
CA GLU A 5 -0.23 -15.74 12.39
C GLU A 5 -0.43 -15.05 11.05
N SER A 6 0.50 -14.15 10.71
CA SER A 6 0.48 -13.45 9.44
C SER A 6 0.78 -14.49 8.37
N THR A 7 -0.22 -14.80 7.55
CA THR A 7 -0.07 -15.81 6.49
C THR A 7 1.04 -15.34 5.54
N PRO A 8 1.95 -16.23 5.10
CA PRO A 8 3.00 -15.82 4.18
C PRO A 8 2.38 -15.24 2.91
N PRO A 9 2.99 -14.18 2.33
CA PRO A 9 2.51 -13.60 1.09
C PRO A 9 2.47 -14.66 -0.01
N ARG A 10 1.34 -14.77 -0.70
CA ARG A 10 1.09 -15.82 -1.69
C ARG A 10 0.58 -15.22 -2.99
N TRP A 11 1.12 -15.71 -4.10
CA TRP A 11 0.59 -15.42 -5.43
C TRP A 11 -0.64 -16.30 -5.74
N ASP A 12 -1.74 -15.69 -6.16
CA ASP A 12 -2.97 -16.42 -6.54
C ASP A 12 -3.11 -16.68 -8.05
N GLY A 13 -2.18 -16.14 -8.86
CA GLY A 13 -2.22 -16.19 -10.32
C GLY A 13 -2.37 -14.81 -10.95
N GLN A 14 -3.08 -13.89 -10.30
CA GLN A 14 -3.36 -12.54 -10.79
C GLN A 14 -2.81 -11.44 -9.87
N ARG A 15 -2.74 -11.73 -8.57
CA ARG A 15 -2.40 -10.77 -7.51
C ARG A 15 -1.67 -11.47 -6.37
N LEU A 16 -0.94 -10.67 -5.60
CA LEU A 16 -0.23 -11.14 -4.43
C LEU A 16 -1.06 -10.83 -3.20
N ILE A 17 -1.47 -11.87 -2.49
CA ILE A 17 -2.27 -11.80 -1.26
C ILE A 17 -1.32 -11.80 -0.07
N PHE A 18 -1.51 -10.88 0.86
CA PHE A 18 -0.71 -10.77 2.08
C PHE A 18 -1.56 -10.22 3.23
N ASP A 19 -1.13 -10.45 4.47
CA ASP A 19 -1.78 -9.87 5.64
C ASP A 19 -1.05 -8.58 6.08
N LEU A 20 -1.81 -7.51 6.30
CA LEU A 20 -1.33 -6.24 6.81
C LEU A 20 -1.78 -6.07 8.26
N ASN A 21 -0.81 -5.87 9.16
CA ASN A 21 -1.08 -5.60 10.56
C ASN A 21 -1.45 -4.13 10.77
N LEU A 22 -2.53 -3.90 11.51
CA LEU A 22 -3.02 -2.60 11.91
C LEU A 22 -2.49 -2.23 13.30
N GLU A 23 -2.31 -0.93 13.53
CA GLU A 23 -1.80 -0.41 14.82
C GLU A 23 -2.73 -0.75 16.01
N GLY A 24 -4.02 -1.00 15.74
CA GLY A 24 -5.01 -1.41 16.75
C GLY A 24 -5.06 -2.90 17.07
N GLY A 25 -4.07 -3.70 16.65
CA GLY A 25 -4.00 -5.13 16.96
C GLY A 25 -4.87 -6.04 16.08
N GLY A 26 -5.36 -5.52 14.95
CA GLY A 26 -6.02 -6.31 13.91
C GLY A 26 -5.08 -6.63 12.74
N SER A 27 -5.44 -7.62 11.92
CA SER A 27 -4.84 -7.81 10.60
C SER A 27 -5.94 -7.78 9.55
N ILE A 28 -5.63 -7.24 8.38
CA ILE A 28 -6.52 -7.29 7.23
C ILE A 28 -5.82 -8.02 6.09
N ARG A 29 -6.61 -8.73 5.28
CA ARG A 29 -6.09 -9.34 4.07
C ARG A 29 -6.03 -8.31 2.96
N CYS A 30 -4.87 -8.14 2.38
CA CYS A 30 -4.62 -7.25 1.26
C CYS A 30 -4.30 -8.08 0.01
N ALA A 31 -4.61 -7.54 -1.15
CA ALA A 31 -4.15 -8.07 -2.42
C ALA A 31 -3.64 -6.95 -3.31
N ILE A 32 -2.39 -7.07 -3.77
CA ILE A 32 -1.78 -6.13 -4.71
C ILE A 32 -1.79 -6.71 -6.13
N SER A 33 -2.21 -5.90 -7.10
CA SER A 33 -2.25 -6.30 -8.51
C SER A 33 -0.83 -6.56 -9.05
N ARG A 34 -0.74 -7.44 -10.05
CA ARG A 34 0.47 -7.66 -10.84
C ARG A 34 1.13 -6.36 -11.30
N LEU A 35 0.32 -5.47 -11.85
CA LEU A 35 0.79 -4.25 -12.50
C LEU A 35 1.28 -3.24 -11.46
N ALA A 36 0.58 -3.10 -10.34
CA ALA A 36 0.99 -2.24 -9.23
C ALA A 36 2.36 -2.66 -8.68
N LEU A 37 2.58 -3.97 -8.57
CA LEU A 37 3.87 -4.47 -8.12
C LEU A 37 4.99 -4.20 -9.14
N LEU A 38 4.70 -4.30 -10.44
CA LEU A 38 5.67 -3.97 -11.49
C LEU A 38 6.05 -2.49 -11.47
N ASP A 39 5.06 -1.63 -11.31
CA ASP A 39 5.22 -0.17 -11.30
C ASP A 39 6.14 0.26 -10.15
N ILE A 40 5.86 -0.17 -8.92
CA ILE A 40 6.71 0.09 -7.73
C ILE A 40 8.12 -0.47 -7.89
N SER A 41 8.26 -1.58 -8.62
CA SER A 41 9.55 -2.24 -8.80
C SER A 41 10.43 -1.58 -9.87
N GLY A 42 9.98 -0.50 -10.52
CA GLY A 42 10.71 0.15 -11.61
C GLY A 42 10.58 -0.56 -12.96
N GLY A 43 9.52 -1.36 -13.15
CA GLY A 43 9.22 -2.04 -14.41
C GLY A 43 10.03 -3.31 -14.69
N GLY A 44 10.08 -3.71 -15.95
CA GLY A 44 10.86 -4.86 -16.44
C GLY A 44 10.09 -6.19 -16.56
N SER A 45 10.82 -7.24 -16.96
CA SER A 45 10.20 -8.54 -17.24
C SER A 45 9.58 -9.15 -15.99
N PHE A 46 8.34 -9.62 -16.14
CA PHE A 46 7.58 -10.24 -15.08
C PHE A 46 7.86 -11.74 -15.06
N ARG A 47 8.85 -12.16 -14.29
CA ARG A 47 8.98 -13.57 -13.93
C ARG A 47 8.27 -13.81 -12.60
N THR A 48 7.31 -14.71 -12.60
CA THR A 48 6.57 -15.12 -11.39
C THR A 48 7.50 -15.57 -10.27
N SER A 49 8.68 -16.11 -10.61
CA SER A 49 9.72 -16.51 -9.66
C SER A 49 10.34 -15.34 -8.87
N ASP A 50 10.32 -14.10 -9.39
CA ASP A 50 10.90 -12.91 -8.74
C ASP A 50 9.84 -12.03 -8.06
N LEU A 51 8.55 -12.33 -8.26
CA LEU A 51 7.42 -11.59 -7.67
C LEU A 51 7.54 -11.44 -6.16
N LEU A 52 7.82 -12.54 -5.47
CA LEU A 52 7.90 -12.53 -4.01
C LEU A 52 9.08 -11.67 -3.55
N ALA A 53 10.22 -11.76 -4.22
CA ALA A 53 11.41 -10.96 -3.89
C ALA A 53 11.16 -9.47 -4.13
N ARG A 54 10.51 -9.11 -5.23
CA ARG A 54 10.06 -7.73 -5.51
C ARG A 54 9.09 -7.22 -4.47
N PHE A 55 8.09 -8.03 -4.13
CA PHE A 55 7.15 -7.70 -3.06
C PHE A 55 7.88 -7.47 -1.73
N MET A 56 8.80 -8.34 -1.34
CA MET A 56 9.54 -8.17 -0.09
C MET A 56 10.37 -6.87 -0.08
N ARG A 57 10.98 -6.49 -1.21
CA ARG A 57 11.70 -5.21 -1.34
C ARG A 57 10.76 -3.99 -1.29
N ALA A 58 9.61 -4.08 -1.96
CA ALA A 58 8.62 -3.01 -2.05
C ALA A 58 7.63 -2.99 -0.86
N ARG A 59 7.70 -3.97 0.04
CA ARG A 59 6.73 -4.19 1.12
C ARG A 59 6.44 -2.93 1.95
N PRO A 60 7.43 -2.13 2.39
CA PRO A 60 7.14 -0.93 3.17
C PRO A 60 6.27 0.08 2.43
N VAL A 61 6.48 0.23 1.12
CA VAL A 61 5.72 1.16 0.28
C VAL A 61 4.30 0.64 0.07
N ILE A 62 4.15 -0.65 -0.21
CA ILE A 62 2.84 -1.31 -0.40
C ILE A 62 2.01 -1.24 0.89
N GLU A 63 2.62 -1.50 2.04
CA GLU A 63 1.93 -1.38 3.34
C GLU A 63 1.54 0.07 3.63
N ALA A 64 2.37 1.05 3.29
CA ALA A 64 2.03 2.46 3.44
C ALA A 64 0.83 2.87 2.58
N ALA A 65 0.81 2.46 1.30
CA ALA A 65 -0.32 2.68 0.39
C ALA A 65 -1.60 2.03 0.93
N ALA A 66 -1.51 0.78 1.41
CA ALA A 66 -2.64 0.08 2.02
C ALA A 66 -3.20 0.82 3.26
N ARG A 67 -2.31 1.34 4.12
CA ARG A 67 -2.70 2.13 5.29
C ARG A 67 -3.33 3.46 4.90
N ALA A 68 -2.80 4.15 3.89
CA ALA A 68 -3.39 5.38 3.38
C ALA A 68 -4.82 5.14 2.87
N LYS A 69 -4.99 4.11 2.02
CA LYS A 69 -6.30 3.70 1.51
C LYS A 69 -7.29 3.30 2.61
N LEU A 70 -6.80 2.68 3.69
CA LEU A 70 -7.64 2.36 4.85
C LEU A 70 -8.08 3.60 5.62
N ARG A 71 -7.21 4.60 5.77
CA ARG A 71 -7.54 5.86 6.46
C ARG A 71 -8.59 6.66 5.70
N GLU A 72 -8.59 6.60 4.37
CA GLU A 72 -9.61 7.22 3.52
C GLU A 72 -10.96 6.49 3.61
N ARG A 73 -10.98 5.21 4.01
CA ARG A 73 -12.23 4.48 4.23
C ARG A 73 -12.79 4.79 5.62
N ASN A 74 -14.07 5.16 5.67
CA ASN A 74 -14.84 5.33 6.89
C ASN A 74 -15.21 4.00 7.60
N GLY A 75 -14.45 2.92 7.41
CA GLY A 75 -14.72 1.64 8.04
C GLY A 75 -13.83 0.48 7.55
N PRO A 76 -13.77 -0.62 8.32
CA PRO A 76 -12.97 -1.78 7.96
C PRO A 76 -13.52 -2.45 6.68
N PRO A 77 -12.65 -2.90 5.77
CA PRO A 77 -13.09 -3.63 4.58
C PRO A 77 -13.78 -4.93 5.01
N LEU A 78 -14.96 -5.20 4.46
CA LEU A 78 -15.70 -6.47 4.66
C LEU A 78 -15.08 -7.64 3.87
N GLY A 79 -13.76 -7.68 3.75
CA GLY A 79 -13.04 -8.64 2.92
C GLY A 79 -11.60 -8.21 2.59
N ILE A 80 -11.13 -8.60 1.41
CA ILE A 80 -9.78 -8.31 0.95
C ILE A 80 -9.67 -6.85 0.48
N LEU A 81 -8.69 -6.11 0.99
CA LEU A 81 -8.36 -4.78 0.48
C LEU A 81 -7.55 -4.90 -0.81
N HIS A 82 -8.09 -4.42 -1.93
CA HIS A 82 -7.37 -4.44 -3.21
C HIS A 82 -6.55 -3.16 -3.38
N ILE A 83 -5.27 -3.33 -3.71
CA ILE A 83 -4.30 -2.27 -4.01
C ILE A 83 -3.98 -2.35 -5.51
N TRP A 84 -4.26 -1.27 -6.21
CA TRP A 84 -4.07 -1.08 -7.65
C TRP A 84 -2.94 -0.08 -7.92
N GLU A 85 -2.55 0.09 -9.18
CA GLU A 85 -1.49 1.04 -9.56
C GLU A 85 -1.80 2.46 -9.10
N ASP A 86 -3.06 2.89 -9.22
CA ASP A 86 -3.54 4.22 -8.81
C ASP A 86 -3.41 4.46 -7.30
N ASP A 87 -3.41 3.39 -6.49
CA ASP A 87 -3.23 3.49 -5.03
C ASP A 87 -1.76 3.62 -4.63
N ILE A 88 -0.84 3.31 -5.54
CA ILE A 88 0.59 3.51 -5.33
C ILE A 88 0.87 4.99 -5.56
N LEU A 89 0.48 5.81 -4.61
CA LEU A 89 0.82 7.21 -4.60
C LEU A 89 2.30 7.35 -4.27
N GLU A 90 2.99 8.19 -5.05
CA GLU A 90 4.26 8.78 -4.65
C GLU A 90 4.10 9.30 -3.21
N PRO A 91 5.03 9.00 -2.28
CA PRO A 91 4.89 9.42 -0.89
C PRO A 91 4.59 10.92 -0.87
N PRO A 92 3.64 11.39 -0.03
CA PRO A 92 3.39 12.82 0.08
C PRO A 92 4.75 13.49 0.34
N PRO A 93 5.13 14.52 -0.44
CA PRO A 93 6.41 15.16 -0.27
C PRO A 93 6.50 15.56 1.18
N ALA A 94 7.49 15.01 1.90
CA ALA A 94 7.67 15.20 3.33
C ALA A 94 7.47 16.68 3.65
N SER A 95 6.36 16.99 4.32
CA SER A 95 5.96 18.32 4.79
C SER A 95 6.55 19.48 3.99
N SER A 96 5.95 19.84 2.86
CA SER A 96 6.04 21.25 2.46
C SER A 96 5.36 22.07 3.55
N PRO A 97 6.07 22.93 4.30
CA PRO A 97 5.42 23.81 5.25
C PRO A 97 4.42 24.62 4.45
N ARG A 98 3.15 24.45 4.83
CA ARG A 98 1.99 25.17 4.33
C ARG A 98 2.38 26.64 4.16
N ALA A 99 2.70 27.05 2.94
CA ALA A 99 2.92 28.43 2.60
C ALA A 99 1.60 29.13 2.93
N MET A 100 1.56 29.81 4.07
CA MET A 100 0.47 30.69 4.40
C MET A 100 0.42 31.76 3.32
N ARG A 101 -0.51 31.60 2.38
CA ARG A 101 -1.10 32.72 1.65
C ARG A 101 -1.73 33.62 2.70
N ALA A 102 -1.01 34.65 3.12
CA ALA A 102 -1.62 35.85 3.64
C ALA A 102 -1.86 36.76 2.44
N SER A 103 -3.14 36.93 2.15
CA SER A 103 -3.69 37.66 1.03
C SER A 103 -3.24 39.13 1.01
N SER A 104 -3.06 39.60 -0.21
CA SER A 104 -3.24 40.98 -0.68
C SER A 104 -4.26 41.79 0.13
N ASN A 105 -3.96 43.05 0.49
CA ASN A 105 -4.85 44.18 0.21
C ASN A 105 -4.19 45.57 0.48
N ARG A 106 -4.23 46.41 -0.57
CA ARG A 106 -4.46 47.88 -0.63
C ARG A 106 -3.67 48.89 0.23
N GLY A 107 -3.22 49.94 -0.46
CA GLY A 107 -2.81 51.24 0.07
C GLY A 107 -2.06 52.04 -0.97
#